data_AF-A0A2E1NUC1-F1
#
_entry.id   AF-A0A2E1NUC1-F1
#
_cell.length_a   1.000
_cell.length_b   1.000
_cell.length_c   1.000
_cell.angle_alpha   90.00
_cell.angle_beta   90.00
_cell.angle_gamma   90.00
#
_symmetry.space_group_name_H-M   'P 1'
#
loop_
_entity.id
_entity.type
_entity.pdbx_description
1 polymer ?
#
loop_
_entity_poly.entity_id
_entity_poly.type
_entity_poly.pdbx_seq_one_letter_code
_entity_poly.pdbx_strand_id
1 'polypeptide(L)'
;MLYVNKKPPGNPQGKGAIPLLAAWDNFSPSKVEIKSADQILSQYFTSLLVLSAEFHFKPVPQQDYYLYWRHNSSGSPWRLSLIEPEKLGTLSFGEFVGCCHLQSDMTWTISPSRRLTKQTSVLAALQKFTEQFQAANQNGDSLEQQLPFFIDKLPFYRRLAATALSSSLSRSITLSNLAGIPSQQWLTENPCSTRFMLPPASK
;
A
#
# COMPACT_ATOMS: atom_id res chain seq x y z
N MET A 1 47.19 -9.88 38.85
CA MET A 1 45.83 -9.54 39.32
C MET A 1 45.12 -8.85 38.15
N LEU A 2 44.29 -9.58 37.39
CA LEU A 2 43.58 -9.05 36.21
C LEU A 2 42.09 -8.95 36.56
N TYR A 3 41.56 -7.73 36.61
CA TYR A 3 40.14 -7.48 36.83
C TYR A 3 39.36 -7.74 35.52
N VAL A 4 38.48 -8.74 35.54
CA VAL A 4 37.48 -8.96 34.48
C VAL A 4 36.28 -8.06 34.78
N ASN A 5 36.02 -7.10 33.90
CA ASN A 5 34.85 -6.24 33.97
C ASN A 5 33.60 -7.06 33.56
N LYS A 6 32.77 -7.45 34.53
CA LYS A 6 31.48 -8.13 34.29
C LYS A 6 30.53 -7.13 33.63
N LYS A 7 30.18 -7.38 32.36
CA LYS A 7 29.09 -6.67 31.66
C LYS A 7 27.79 -6.85 32.47
N PRO A 8 27.04 -5.79 32.79
CA PRO A 8 25.81 -5.94 33.54
C PRO A 8 24.80 -6.77 32.73
N PRO A 9 24.00 -7.63 33.38
CA PRO A 9 22.96 -8.38 32.69
C PRO A 9 21.96 -7.39 32.08
N GLY A 10 21.85 -7.40 30.75
CA GLY A 10 20.86 -6.58 30.06
C GLY A 10 19.47 -7.00 30.52
N ASN A 11 18.69 -6.06 31.05
CA ASN A 11 17.30 -6.30 31.46
C ASN A 11 16.43 -6.61 30.22
N PRO A 12 15.96 -7.85 29.99
CA PRO A 12 15.32 -8.27 28.74
C PRO A 12 13.80 -8.03 28.71
N GLN A 13 13.17 -7.72 29.83
CA GLN A 13 11.71 -7.66 29.93
C GLN A 13 11.17 -6.26 29.64
N GLY A 14 10.47 -6.11 28.51
CA GLY A 14 9.54 -4.98 28.25
C GLY A 14 9.98 -3.94 27.22
N LYS A 15 11.26 -3.85 26.85
CA LYS A 15 11.74 -2.77 25.94
C LYS A 15 11.32 -2.94 24.48
N GLY A 16 11.00 -4.16 24.02
CA GLY A 16 10.52 -4.42 22.66
C GLY A 16 8.99 -4.28 22.48
N ALA A 17 8.23 -4.49 23.56
CA ALA A 17 6.77 -4.39 23.53
C ALA A 17 6.29 -2.93 23.42
N ILE A 18 6.99 -1.99 24.05
CA ILE A 18 6.63 -0.55 24.01
C ILE A 18 6.75 0.02 22.60
N PRO A 19 7.87 -0.19 21.84
CA PRO A 19 7.97 0.23 20.44
C PRO A 19 6.95 -0.45 19.52
N LEU A 20 6.62 -1.72 19.76
CA LEU A 20 5.61 -2.44 18.97
C LEU A 20 4.21 -1.85 19.19
N LEU A 21 3.81 -1.64 20.44
CA LEU A 21 2.51 -1.05 20.78
C LEU A 21 2.41 0.38 20.28
N ALA A 22 3.47 1.18 20.44
CA ALA A 22 3.52 2.52 19.88
C ALA A 22 3.44 2.50 18.35
N ALA A 23 4.13 1.57 17.67
CA ALA A 23 4.01 1.42 16.22
C ALA A 23 2.60 0.99 15.81
N TRP A 24 1.97 0.06 16.52
CA TRP A 24 0.59 -0.36 16.28
C TRP A 24 -0.41 0.79 16.44
N ASP A 25 -0.29 1.56 17.51
CA ASP A 25 -1.12 2.73 17.77
C ASP A 25 -0.98 3.78 16.65
N ASN A 26 0.26 4.02 16.21
CA ASN A 26 0.54 4.90 15.07
C ASN A 26 -0.03 4.39 13.73
N PHE A 27 -0.30 3.10 13.59
CA PHE A 27 -0.89 2.50 12.40
C PHE A 27 -2.39 2.24 12.58
N SER A 28 -2.99 2.63 13.70
CA SER A 28 -4.42 2.50 13.90
C SER A 28 -5.16 3.58 13.09
N PRO A 29 -6.12 3.20 12.22
CA PRO A 29 -6.90 4.17 11.44
C PRO A 29 -7.64 5.15 12.37
N SER A 30 -7.33 6.45 12.29
CA SER A 30 -7.86 7.43 13.24
C SER A 30 -9.29 7.84 12.93
N LYS A 31 -9.67 7.89 11.65
CA LYS A 31 -10.99 8.30 11.19
C LYS A 31 -11.38 7.49 9.96
N VAL A 32 -12.23 6.48 10.15
CA VAL A 32 -12.78 5.71 9.03
C VAL A 32 -14.08 6.35 8.58
N GLU A 33 -14.19 6.62 7.28
CA GLU A 33 -15.35 7.28 6.67
C GLU A 33 -16.15 6.33 5.78
N ILE A 34 -17.40 6.70 5.50
CA ILE A 34 -18.22 6.10 4.45
C ILE A 34 -17.54 6.35 3.11
N LYS A 35 -17.40 5.30 2.30
CA LYS A 35 -16.78 5.35 0.97
C LYS A 35 -17.68 4.68 -0.05
N SER A 36 -17.69 5.20 -1.27
CA SER A 36 -18.32 4.48 -2.39
C SER A 36 -17.56 3.18 -2.69
N ALA A 37 -18.22 2.27 -3.43
CA ALA A 37 -17.59 1.04 -3.87
C ALA A 37 -16.30 1.30 -4.66
N ASP A 38 -16.35 2.29 -5.55
CA ASP A 38 -15.21 2.79 -6.32
C ASP A 38 -14.04 3.28 -5.44
N GLN A 39 -14.33 4.11 -4.43
CA GLN A 39 -13.29 4.62 -3.54
C GLN A 39 -12.61 3.49 -2.76
N ILE A 40 -13.37 2.50 -2.30
CA ILE A 40 -12.84 1.33 -1.60
C ILE A 40 -11.95 0.50 -2.53
N LEU A 41 -12.39 0.21 -3.76
CA LEU A 41 -11.59 -0.56 -4.72
C LEU A 41 -10.32 0.17 -5.12
N SER A 42 -10.41 1.46 -5.46
CA SER A 42 -9.26 2.25 -5.87
C SER A 42 -8.23 2.38 -4.76
N GLN A 43 -8.65 2.62 -3.52
CA GLN A 43 -7.75 2.69 -2.37
C GLN A 43 -7.18 1.31 -2.00
N TYR A 44 -7.99 0.25 -2.11
CA TYR A 44 -7.51 -1.12 -1.88
C TYR A 44 -6.39 -1.47 -2.87
N PHE A 45 -6.66 -1.26 -4.16
CA PHE A 45 -5.69 -1.47 -5.23
C PHE A 45 -4.40 -0.66 -4.99
N THR A 46 -4.52 0.65 -4.71
CA THR A 46 -3.37 1.51 -4.42
C THR A 46 -2.54 0.95 -3.29
N SER A 47 -3.21 0.55 -2.22
CA SER A 47 -2.56 0.15 -0.99
C SER A 47 -1.83 -1.16 -1.19
N LEU A 48 -2.40 -2.10 -1.95
CA LEU A 48 -1.69 -3.31 -2.37
C LEU A 48 -0.48 -3.00 -3.26
N LEU A 49 -0.60 -2.06 -4.19
CA LEU A 49 0.53 -1.65 -5.04
C LEU A 49 1.66 -1.06 -4.19
N VAL A 50 1.35 -0.19 -3.23
CA VAL A 50 2.31 0.38 -2.29
C VAL A 50 2.90 -0.68 -1.36
N LEU A 51 2.10 -1.63 -0.85
CA LEU A 51 2.57 -2.74 -0.03
C LEU A 51 3.54 -3.65 -0.79
N SER A 52 3.33 -3.80 -2.10
CA SER A 52 4.24 -4.54 -2.98
C SER A 52 5.55 -3.79 -3.23
N ALA A 53 5.59 -2.47 -3.02
CA ALA A 53 6.76 -1.65 -3.24
C ALA A 53 7.81 -1.81 -2.14
N GLU A 54 9.08 -1.67 -2.52
CA GLU A 54 10.17 -1.59 -1.58
C GLU A 54 10.21 -0.22 -0.90
N PHE A 55 10.17 -0.21 0.43
CA PHE A 55 10.48 0.94 1.28
C PHE A 55 10.96 0.52 2.68
N HIS A 56 11.70 1.42 3.34
CA HIS A 56 12.36 1.18 4.64
C HIS A 56 12.15 2.32 5.66
N PHE A 57 11.26 3.27 5.37
CA PHE A 57 10.84 4.30 6.30
C PHE A 57 9.53 3.90 7.00
N LYS A 58 9.16 4.64 8.05
CA LYS A 58 7.82 4.58 8.67
C LYS A 58 6.87 5.51 7.89
N PRO A 59 5.83 4.99 7.21
CA PRO A 59 4.77 5.81 6.67
C PRO A 59 4.10 6.68 7.75
N VAL A 60 3.77 7.90 7.38
CA VAL A 60 3.11 8.90 8.22
C VAL A 60 1.84 9.33 7.47
N PRO A 61 0.67 9.32 8.12
CA PRO A 61 -0.55 9.81 7.49
C PRO A 61 -0.47 11.27 7.07
N GLN A 62 -1.29 11.63 6.09
CA GLN A 62 -1.40 12.96 5.50
C GLN A 62 -0.08 13.46 4.87
N GLN A 63 0.74 12.53 4.40
CA GLN A 63 2.04 12.80 3.78
C GLN A 63 2.07 12.23 2.35
N ASP A 64 2.78 12.95 1.48
CA ASP A 64 3.06 12.55 0.11
C ASP A 64 4.32 11.69 0.00
N TYR A 65 4.24 10.71 -0.89
CA TYR A 65 5.28 9.76 -1.23
C TYR A 65 5.31 9.55 -2.75
N TYR A 66 6.43 9.13 -3.29
CA TYR A 66 6.64 9.07 -4.73
C TYR A 66 6.89 7.62 -5.14
N LEU A 67 6.03 7.10 -6.01
CA LEU A 67 6.11 5.73 -6.51
C LEU A 67 6.93 5.70 -7.80
N TYR A 68 7.90 4.78 -7.83
CA TYR A 68 8.77 4.53 -8.96
C TYR A 68 8.68 3.07 -9.39
N TRP A 69 8.92 2.85 -10.68
CA TRP A 69 9.04 1.52 -11.25
C TRP A 69 10.42 1.34 -11.89
N ARG A 70 11.07 0.22 -11.59
CA ARG A 70 12.41 -0.11 -12.10
C ARG A 70 12.40 -1.45 -12.80
N HIS A 71 12.86 -1.45 -14.05
CA HIS A 71 13.11 -2.67 -14.80
C HIS A 71 14.28 -3.48 -14.19
N ASN A 72 14.20 -4.81 -14.26
CA ASN A 72 15.25 -5.73 -13.78
C ASN A 72 15.71 -5.50 -12.32
N SER A 73 14.76 -5.23 -11.42
CA SER A 73 15.05 -5.26 -9.98
C SER A 73 15.30 -6.70 -9.51
N SER A 74 16.29 -6.92 -8.64
CA SER A 74 16.49 -8.20 -7.97
C SER A 74 15.45 -8.49 -6.87
N GLY A 75 14.66 -7.48 -6.52
CA GLY A 75 13.53 -7.58 -5.58
C GLY A 75 12.24 -7.10 -6.21
N SER A 76 11.45 -6.33 -5.47
CA SER A 76 10.26 -5.68 -6.05
C SER A 76 10.67 -4.70 -7.15
N PRO A 77 9.99 -4.69 -8.31
CA PRO A 77 10.20 -3.66 -9.34
C PRO A 77 9.58 -2.32 -8.92
N TRP A 78 8.72 -2.30 -7.91
CA TRP A 78 8.10 -1.10 -7.36
C TRP A 78 8.91 -0.57 -6.19
N ARG A 79 9.04 0.76 -6.12
CA ARG A 79 9.73 1.43 -5.01
C ARG A 79 8.95 2.66 -4.58
N LEU A 80 8.74 2.80 -3.27
CA LEU A 80 8.15 3.99 -2.67
C LEU A 80 9.26 4.83 -2.03
N SER A 81 9.26 6.13 -2.28
CA SER A 81 10.29 7.07 -1.84
C SER A 81 9.68 8.33 -1.20
N LEU A 82 10.45 8.98 -0.33
CA LEU A 82 10.16 10.33 0.17
C LEU A 82 10.71 11.45 -0.74
N ILE A 83 11.57 11.08 -1.69
CA ILE A 83 12.24 12.01 -2.60
C ILE A 83 11.42 12.12 -3.87
N GLU A 84 10.99 13.33 -4.20
CA GLU A 84 10.29 13.67 -5.44
C GLU A 84 11.21 13.57 -6.66
N PRO A 85 10.67 13.35 -7.88
CA PRO A 85 11.49 13.07 -9.05
C PRO A 85 12.45 14.22 -9.40
N GLU A 86 12.08 15.47 -9.12
CA GLU A 86 12.91 16.65 -9.36
C GLU A 86 14.12 16.75 -8.42
N LYS A 87 14.05 16.12 -7.23
CA LYS A 87 15.10 16.15 -6.20
C LYS A 87 16.04 14.94 -6.24
N LEU A 88 15.84 14.00 -7.17
CA LEU A 88 16.67 12.77 -7.25
C LEU A 88 18.13 13.05 -7.61
N GLY A 89 18.41 14.13 -8.35
CA GLY A 89 19.77 14.43 -8.83
C GLY A 89 20.31 13.29 -9.68
N THR A 90 21.40 12.66 -9.23
CA THR A 90 22.04 11.52 -9.92
C THR A 90 21.48 10.16 -9.50
N LEU A 91 20.61 10.10 -8.50
CA LEU A 91 19.98 8.86 -8.06
C LEU A 91 18.99 8.38 -9.13
N SER A 92 19.10 7.12 -9.53
CA SER A 92 18.12 6.49 -10.42
C SER A 92 17.23 5.55 -9.62
N PHE A 93 16.00 5.99 -9.35
CA PHE A 93 14.96 5.16 -8.74
C PHE A 93 14.05 4.49 -9.78
N GLY A 94 14.28 4.75 -11.07
CA GLY A 94 13.47 4.26 -12.18
C GLY A 94 12.48 5.31 -12.68
N GLU A 95 11.43 4.82 -13.35
CA GLU A 95 10.40 5.64 -13.97
C GLU A 95 9.40 6.13 -12.92
N PHE A 96 9.16 7.44 -12.86
CA PHE A 96 8.20 8.02 -11.92
C PHE A 96 6.76 7.72 -12.34
N VAL A 97 6.02 7.05 -11.45
CA VAL A 97 4.66 6.55 -11.69
C VAL A 97 3.61 7.55 -11.21
N GLY A 98 3.80 8.14 -10.04
CA GLY A 98 2.84 9.07 -9.44
C GLY A 98 3.12 9.41 -7.99
N CYS A 99 2.36 10.39 -7.48
CA CYS A 99 2.40 10.80 -6.08
C CYS A 99 1.35 9.99 -5.30
N CYS A 100 1.81 9.18 -4.36
CA CYS A 100 0.98 8.45 -3.40
C CYS A 100 0.76 9.29 -2.15
N HIS A 101 -0.48 9.40 -1.71
CA HIS A 101 -0.85 10.07 -0.46
C HIS A 101 -1.41 9.05 0.52
N LEU A 102 -0.88 9.02 1.75
CA LEU A 102 -1.39 8.17 2.83
C LEU A 102 -2.49 8.91 3.56
N GLN A 103 -3.71 8.38 3.53
CA GLN A 103 -4.87 8.97 4.20
C GLN A 103 -4.82 8.75 5.73
N SER A 104 -5.64 9.48 6.48
CA SER A 104 -5.73 9.35 7.95
C SER A 104 -6.23 7.98 8.42
N ASP A 105 -6.93 7.28 7.54
CA ASP A 105 -7.44 5.94 7.77
C ASP A 105 -6.46 4.84 7.32
N MET A 106 -5.21 5.19 7.03
CA MET A 106 -4.14 4.29 6.59
C MET A 106 -4.36 3.64 5.22
N THR A 107 -5.32 4.12 4.44
CA THR A 107 -5.43 3.75 3.02
C THR A 107 -4.60 4.67 2.13
N TRP A 108 -4.16 4.15 0.99
CA TRP A 108 -3.39 4.92 0.02
C TRP A 108 -4.25 5.38 -1.15
N THR A 109 -3.94 6.56 -1.66
CA THR A 109 -4.43 7.08 -2.95
C THR A 109 -3.25 7.47 -3.83
N ILE A 110 -3.40 7.46 -5.16
CA ILE A 110 -2.37 8.00 -6.07
C ILE A 110 -2.93 9.14 -6.94
N SER A 111 -2.06 10.10 -7.23
CA SER A 111 -2.17 10.99 -8.38
C SER A 111 -1.15 10.55 -9.45
N PRO A 112 -1.59 9.97 -10.57
CA PRO A 112 -0.69 9.48 -11.61
C PRO A 112 0.17 10.59 -12.22
N SER A 113 1.40 10.24 -12.60
CA SER A 113 2.29 11.14 -13.35
C SER A 113 1.67 11.53 -14.69
N ARG A 114 1.81 12.80 -15.08
CA ARG A 114 1.40 13.28 -16.41
C ARG A 114 2.13 12.57 -17.55
N ARG A 115 3.29 11.95 -17.27
CA ARG A 115 4.09 11.21 -18.25
C ARG A 115 3.76 9.72 -18.28
N LEU A 116 2.88 9.23 -17.41
CA LEU A 116 2.58 7.80 -17.27
C LEU A 116 2.14 7.17 -18.60
N THR A 117 1.30 7.87 -19.37
CA THR A 117 0.81 7.40 -20.68
C THR A 117 1.91 7.21 -21.73
N LYS A 118 3.10 7.78 -21.50
CA LYS A 118 4.26 7.67 -22.40
C LYS A 118 5.24 6.58 -21.96
N GLN A 119 5.01 5.94 -20.81
CA GLN A 119 5.92 4.96 -20.19
C GLN A 119 5.40 3.54 -20.39
N THR A 120 5.50 3.01 -21.61
CA THR A 120 4.90 1.72 -22.02
C THR A 120 5.26 0.56 -21.09
N SER A 121 6.48 0.52 -20.58
CA SER A 121 6.98 -0.45 -19.60
C SER A 121 6.22 -0.39 -18.27
N VAL A 122 6.00 0.81 -17.73
CA VAL A 122 5.23 1.04 -16.51
C VAL A 122 3.77 0.66 -16.74
N LEU A 123 3.20 1.01 -17.90
CA LEU A 123 1.81 0.65 -18.24
C LEU A 123 1.62 -0.86 -18.29
N ALA A 124 2.54 -1.59 -18.92
CA ALA A 124 2.49 -3.06 -18.95
C ALA A 124 2.60 -3.66 -17.55
N ALA A 125 3.45 -3.09 -16.68
CA ALA A 125 3.58 -3.54 -15.29
C ALA A 125 2.31 -3.27 -14.47
N LEU A 126 1.68 -2.10 -14.63
CA LEU A 126 0.40 -1.76 -14.00
C LEU A 126 -0.72 -2.67 -14.49
N GLN A 127 -0.78 -2.94 -15.79
CA GLN A 127 -1.77 -3.85 -16.36
C GLN A 127 -1.64 -5.26 -15.77
N LYS A 128 -0.41 -5.81 -15.72
CA LYS A 128 -0.15 -7.10 -15.09
C LYS A 128 -0.56 -7.12 -13.62
N PHE A 129 -0.30 -6.04 -12.88
CA PHE A 129 -0.72 -5.92 -11.48
C PHE A 129 -2.25 -5.89 -11.36
N THR A 130 -2.95 -5.20 -12.27
CA THR A 130 -4.42 -5.22 -12.34
C THR A 130 -4.98 -6.60 -12.63
N GLU A 131 -4.42 -7.33 -13.58
CA GLU A 131 -4.86 -8.69 -13.89
C GLU A 131 -4.70 -9.62 -12.67
N GLN A 132 -3.58 -9.50 -11.94
CA GLN A 132 -3.35 -10.23 -10.70
C GLN A 132 -4.35 -9.84 -9.60
N PHE A 133 -4.63 -8.55 -9.46
CA PHE A 133 -5.63 -8.05 -8.51
C PHE A 133 -7.02 -8.60 -8.84
N GLN A 134 -7.46 -8.54 -10.09
CA GLN A 134 -8.76 -9.07 -10.50
C GLN A 134 -8.84 -10.58 -10.27
N ALA A 135 -7.83 -11.34 -10.69
CA ALA A 135 -7.79 -12.78 -10.50
C ALA A 135 -7.86 -13.18 -9.01
N ALA A 136 -7.18 -12.45 -8.12
CA ALA A 136 -7.24 -12.69 -6.68
C ALA A 136 -8.63 -12.46 -6.07
N ASN A 137 -9.48 -11.66 -6.73
CA ASN A 137 -10.80 -11.25 -6.27
C ASN A 137 -11.96 -11.92 -7.05
N GLN A 138 -11.69 -12.93 -7.90
CA GLN A 138 -12.70 -13.61 -8.73
C GLN A 138 -13.29 -14.89 -8.12
N ASN A 139 -12.93 -15.25 -6.88
CA ASN A 139 -13.28 -16.55 -6.28
C ASN A 139 -14.68 -16.63 -5.64
N GLY A 140 -15.57 -15.68 -5.89
CA GLY A 140 -16.93 -15.64 -5.32
C GLY A 140 -17.02 -15.15 -3.86
N ASP A 141 -15.89 -15.05 -3.16
CA ASP A 141 -15.79 -14.46 -1.82
C ASP A 141 -16.07 -12.94 -1.83
N SER A 142 -16.41 -12.41 -0.66
CA SER A 142 -16.55 -10.96 -0.47
C SER A 142 -15.18 -10.29 -0.30
N LEU A 143 -15.13 -8.98 -0.51
CA LEU A 143 -13.87 -8.22 -0.51
C LEU A 143 -13.18 -8.29 0.87
N GLU A 144 -13.95 -8.29 1.94
CA GLU A 144 -13.48 -8.34 3.33
C GLU A 144 -12.76 -9.66 3.64
N GLN A 145 -13.20 -10.77 3.04
CA GLN A 145 -12.59 -12.08 3.22
C GLN A 145 -11.22 -12.16 2.53
N GLN A 146 -10.96 -11.29 1.56
CA GLN A 146 -9.74 -11.26 0.76
C GLN A 146 -8.73 -10.21 1.25
N LEU A 147 -9.09 -9.42 2.28
CA LEU A 147 -8.23 -8.36 2.80
C LEU A 147 -6.95 -8.94 3.45
N PRO A 148 -5.80 -8.26 3.30
CA PRO A 148 -4.49 -8.76 3.75
C PRO A 148 -4.23 -8.51 5.24
N PHE A 149 -5.08 -9.04 6.14
CA PHE A 149 -4.97 -8.78 7.58
C PHE A 149 -3.59 -9.12 8.16
N PHE A 150 -2.91 -10.12 7.60
CA PHE A 150 -1.55 -10.50 7.95
C PHE A 150 -0.80 -11.12 6.76
N ILE A 151 0.42 -10.65 6.49
CA ILE A 151 1.32 -11.25 5.49
C ILE A 151 2.70 -11.43 6.11
N ASP A 152 3.01 -12.66 6.53
CA ASP A 152 4.22 -12.97 7.33
C ASP A 152 5.54 -12.59 6.62
N LYS A 153 5.56 -12.72 5.29
CA LYS A 153 6.76 -12.47 4.46
C LYS A 153 7.09 -10.98 4.29
N LEU A 154 6.24 -10.06 4.76
CA LEU A 154 6.47 -8.62 4.60
C LEU A 154 7.39 -8.05 5.69
N PRO A 155 8.21 -7.03 5.38
CA PRO A 155 8.94 -6.27 6.39
C PRO A 155 7.99 -5.62 7.41
N PHE A 156 8.52 -5.32 8.61
CA PHE A 156 7.75 -4.88 9.78
C PHE A 156 6.68 -3.79 9.48
N TYR A 157 7.07 -2.65 8.91
CA TYR A 157 6.10 -1.57 8.61
C TYR A 157 5.09 -1.93 7.54
N ARG A 158 5.45 -2.81 6.59
CA ARG A 158 4.52 -3.30 5.56
C ARG A 158 3.49 -4.25 6.15
N ARG A 159 3.86 -5.06 7.16
CA ARG A 159 2.89 -5.87 7.92
C ARG A 159 1.88 -4.99 8.67
N LEU A 160 2.36 -3.99 9.39
CA LEU A 160 1.47 -3.05 10.10
C LEU A 160 0.55 -2.29 9.13
N ALA A 161 1.08 -1.82 8.00
CA ALA A 161 0.29 -1.16 6.96
C ALA A 161 -0.80 -2.08 6.37
N ALA A 162 -0.49 -3.37 6.16
CA ALA A 162 -1.47 -4.32 5.66
C ALA A 162 -2.62 -4.54 6.67
N THR A 163 -2.30 -4.71 7.95
CA THR A 163 -3.33 -4.85 9.00
C THR A 163 -4.18 -3.59 9.17
N ALA A 164 -3.55 -2.41 9.11
CA ALA A 164 -4.23 -1.12 9.17
C ALA A 164 -5.19 -0.94 7.99
N LEU A 165 -4.73 -1.24 6.77
CA LEU A 165 -5.52 -1.23 5.55
C LEU A 165 -6.76 -2.13 5.68
N SER A 166 -6.56 -3.39 6.08
CA SER A 166 -7.68 -4.34 6.22
C SER A 166 -8.71 -3.84 7.24
N SER A 167 -8.24 -3.37 8.40
CA SER A 167 -9.12 -2.83 9.44
C SER A 167 -9.92 -1.61 8.97
N SER A 168 -9.28 -0.73 8.21
CA SER A 168 -9.89 0.47 7.64
C SER A 168 -10.95 0.13 6.60
N LEU A 169 -10.59 -0.69 5.62
CA LEU A 169 -11.51 -1.07 4.54
C LEU A 169 -12.69 -1.90 5.04
N SER A 170 -12.49 -2.87 5.94
CA SER A 170 -13.61 -3.62 6.53
C SER A 170 -14.62 -2.68 7.20
N ARG A 171 -14.13 -1.71 7.99
CA ARG A 171 -15.01 -0.74 8.65
C ARG A 171 -15.73 0.16 7.64
N SER A 172 -15.04 0.66 6.60
CA SER A 172 -15.68 1.44 5.55
C SER A 172 -16.74 0.64 4.79
N ILE A 173 -16.47 -0.63 4.45
CA ILE A 173 -17.42 -1.51 3.76
C ILE A 173 -18.68 -1.71 4.60
N THR A 174 -18.53 -1.98 5.90
CA THR A 174 -19.66 -2.09 6.83
C THR A 174 -20.44 -0.79 6.94
N LEU A 175 -19.76 0.35 7.13
CA LEU A 175 -20.40 1.68 7.25
C LEU A 175 -21.16 2.08 5.97
N SER A 176 -20.66 1.67 4.81
CA SER A 176 -21.29 1.93 3.52
C SER A 176 -22.43 0.95 3.18
N ASN A 177 -22.74 -0.02 4.04
CA ASN A 177 -23.69 -1.11 3.78
C ASN A 177 -23.34 -1.93 2.53
N LEU A 178 -22.05 -2.11 2.25
CA LEU A 178 -21.56 -2.88 1.10
C LEU A 178 -21.03 -4.27 1.50
N ALA A 179 -21.28 -4.67 2.75
CA ALA A 179 -20.72 -5.90 3.31
C ALA A 179 -21.31 -7.17 2.70
N GLY A 180 -20.48 -8.19 2.50
CA GLY A 180 -20.91 -9.50 1.98
C GLY A 180 -21.27 -9.51 0.49
N ILE A 181 -21.10 -8.40 -0.23
CA ILE A 181 -21.25 -8.37 -1.68
C ILE A 181 -20.02 -9.06 -2.30
N PRO A 182 -20.19 -10.04 -3.22
CA PRO A 182 -19.08 -10.73 -3.86
C PRO A 182 -18.14 -9.77 -4.60
N SER A 183 -16.82 -9.92 -4.42
CA SER A 183 -15.82 -9.03 -5.03
C SER A 183 -15.92 -8.95 -6.55
N GLN A 184 -16.35 -10.03 -7.20
CA GLN A 184 -16.59 -10.02 -8.65
C GLN A 184 -17.69 -9.02 -9.05
N GLN A 185 -18.74 -8.89 -8.26
CA GLN A 185 -19.82 -7.93 -8.51
C GLN A 185 -19.29 -6.49 -8.40
N TRP A 186 -18.48 -6.19 -7.38
CA TRP A 186 -17.80 -4.90 -7.25
C TRP A 186 -16.98 -4.55 -8.50
N LEU A 187 -16.19 -5.51 -9.00
CA LEU A 187 -15.34 -5.34 -10.19
C LEU A 187 -16.16 -5.20 -11.48
N THR A 188 -17.33 -5.83 -11.56
CA THR A 188 -18.19 -5.82 -12.75
C THR A 188 -19.06 -4.56 -12.84
N GLU A 189 -19.56 -4.08 -11.70
CA GLU A 189 -20.38 -2.88 -11.59
C GLU A 189 -19.54 -1.59 -11.59
N ASN A 190 -18.26 -1.71 -11.26
CA ASN A 190 -17.29 -0.62 -11.35
C ASN A 190 -16.15 -1.00 -12.32
N PRO A 191 -16.48 -1.40 -13.58
CA PRO A 191 -15.49 -1.91 -14.52
C PRO A 191 -14.50 -0.82 -14.96
N CYS A 192 -14.86 0.44 -14.74
CA CYS A 192 -14.19 1.63 -15.26
C CYS A 192 -13.62 2.58 -14.19
N SER A 193 -13.58 2.20 -12.91
CA SER A 193 -13.18 3.15 -11.85
C SER A 193 -11.98 2.69 -11.00
N THR A 194 -11.19 1.78 -11.56
CA THR A 194 -9.75 1.81 -11.36
C THR A 194 -9.21 3.19 -11.77
N ARG A 195 -9.22 4.16 -10.86
CA ARG A 195 -8.55 5.48 -11.01
C ARG A 195 -7.01 5.37 -11.18
N PHE A 196 -6.52 4.13 -11.24
CA PHE A 196 -5.18 3.67 -11.61
C PHE A 196 -5.04 3.20 -13.06
N MET A 197 -6.14 2.92 -13.74
CA MET A 197 -6.11 2.52 -15.14
C MET A 197 -6.27 3.78 -15.98
N LEU A 198 -5.23 4.03 -16.77
CA LEU A 198 -5.05 5.04 -17.81
C LEU A 198 -6.34 5.70 -18.34
N PRO A 199 -6.28 6.99 -18.74
CA PRO A 199 -7.36 7.55 -19.54
C PRO A 199 -7.63 6.65 -20.75
N PRO A 200 -8.90 6.49 -21.20
CA PRO A 200 -9.17 5.77 -22.43
C PRO A 200 -8.32 6.36 -23.55
N ALA A 201 -7.73 5.50 -24.38
CA ALA A 201 -7.05 5.93 -25.60
C ALA A 201 -8.01 6.86 -26.34
N SER A 202 -7.60 8.13 -26.51
CA SER A 202 -8.35 9.05 -27.35
C SER A 202 -8.36 8.46 -28.76
N LYS A 203 -9.57 8.35 -29.33
CA LYS A 203 -9.82 7.86 -30.69
C LYS A 203 -8.96 8.57 -31.73
#